data_AF-A0A7S0D9R5-F1
#
_entry.id   AF-A0A7S0D9R5-F1
#
_cell.length_a   1.000
_cell.length_b   1.000
_cell.length_c   1.000
_cell.angle_alpha   90.00
_cell.angle_beta   90.00
_cell.angle_gamma   90.00
#
_symmetry.space_group_name_H-M   'P 1'
#
loop_
_entity.id
_entity.type
_entity.pdbx_description
1 polymer ?
#
loop_
_entity_poly.entity_id
_entity_poly.type
_entity_poly.pdbx_seq_one_letter_code
_entity_poly.pdbx_strand_id
1 'polypeptide(L)'
;APHDFAVTESSYVLIQNRLKVDPAPYVLGMKGAGECLVSQPELPVVVHVVPRPSPRLGGETNDAANREANDATRKAVSVAGPNASFEIHVAFAHDGPPISDDFVLPEGSTDADYITAYTAGWDELTSGSFLGEWKRSEPWPFPTATTLSPDFNAIPRTLLWRYVVNVKTSEVFRTPAPGCEDLCIDHPHVNPLFEGRSDCRYVYASLSNEQRASGPPLGYVRVDVKTGETQKWYAGNKTFCEELVVVPKDGKWVGTESSS
;
A
#
# COMPACT_ATOMS: atom_id res chain seq x y z
N ALA A 1 -3.11 10.76 -9.37
CA ALA A 1 -1.93 9.99 -9.85
C ALA A 1 -1.57 8.98 -8.77
N PRO A 2 -0.97 7.82 -9.11
CA PRO A 2 -0.43 6.92 -8.09
C PRO A 2 0.73 7.61 -7.36
N HIS A 3 0.81 7.44 -6.03
CA HIS A 3 1.98 7.83 -5.25
C HIS A 3 3.10 6.78 -5.37
N ASP A 4 2.70 5.51 -5.35
CA ASP A 4 3.57 4.35 -5.36
C ASP A 4 2.93 3.19 -6.16
N PHE A 5 3.66 2.08 -6.35
CA PHE A 5 3.21 0.88 -7.03
C PHE A 5 3.90 -0.37 -6.50
N ALA A 6 3.26 -1.53 -6.67
CA ALA A 6 3.87 -2.82 -6.35
C ALA A 6 4.08 -3.68 -7.60
N VAL A 7 4.90 -4.70 -7.40
CA VAL A 7 5.27 -5.68 -8.43
C VAL A 7 4.92 -7.07 -7.91
N THR A 8 4.20 -7.87 -8.69
CA THR A 8 3.98 -9.30 -8.46
C THR A 8 4.89 -10.11 -9.37
N GLU A 9 4.84 -11.45 -9.33
CA GLU A 9 5.55 -12.25 -10.33
C GLU A 9 5.10 -11.87 -11.75
N SER A 10 3.80 -11.60 -11.92
CA SER A 10 3.18 -11.47 -13.24
C SER A 10 2.66 -10.08 -13.62
N SER A 11 2.62 -9.11 -12.71
CA SER A 11 1.98 -7.81 -12.93
C SER A 11 2.65 -6.64 -12.18
N TYR A 12 2.44 -5.43 -12.69
CA TYR A 12 2.54 -4.19 -11.93
C TYR A 12 1.16 -3.81 -11.39
N VAL A 13 1.10 -3.36 -10.14
CA VAL A 13 -0.14 -2.94 -9.48
C VAL A 13 -0.01 -1.47 -9.08
N LEU A 14 -0.84 -0.61 -9.66
CA LEU A 14 -0.86 0.82 -9.38
C LEU A 14 -2.23 1.23 -8.85
N ILE A 15 -2.27 2.00 -7.75
CA ILE A 15 -3.52 2.56 -7.23
C ILE A 15 -3.53 4.06 -7.51
N GLN A 16 -4.34 4.47 -8.47
CA GLN A 16 -4.48 5.86 -8.86
C GLN A 16 -5.46 6.58 -7.94
N ASN A 17 -4.93 7.41 -7.05
CA ASN A 17 -5.71 8.35 -6.25
C ASN A 17 -6.42 9.42 -7.12
N ARG A 18 -7.54 9.91 -6.60
CA ARG A 18 -8.39 10.92 -7.24
C ARG A 18 -8.07 12.32 -6.75
N LEU A 19 -7.05 12.88 -7.39
CA LEU A 19 -6.65 14.28 -7.27
C LEU A 19 -6.73 14.95 -8.65
N LYS A 20 -7.22 16.19 -8.69
CA LYS A 20 -7.02 17.10 -9.83
C LYS A 20 -6.01 18.17 -9.45
N VAL A 21 -5.43 18.82 -10.46
CA VAL A 21 -4.52 19.96 -10.26
C VAL A 21 -5.25 21.24 -10.64
N ASP A 22 -5.23 22.25 -9.76
CA ASP A 22 -5.53 23.64 -10.09
C ASP A 22 -4.22 24.39 -10.35
N PRO A 23 -3.76 24.56 -11.60
CA PRO A 23 -2.42 25.05 -11.88
C PRO A 23 -2.26 26.55 -11.66
N ALA A 24 -3.35 27.32 -11.60
CA ALA A 24 -3.28 28.79 -11.60
C ALA A 24 -2.52 29.36 -10.38
N PRO A 25 -2.77 28.92 -9.13
CA PRO A 25 -2.03 29.41 -7.97
C PRO A 25 -0.52 29.12 -8.04
N TYR A 26 -0.11 28.00 -8.63
CA TYR A 26 1.29 27.66 -8.84
C TYR A 26 1.95 28.55 -9.90
N VAL A 27 1.32 28.68 -11.07
CA VAL A 27 1.84 29.50 -12.19
C VAL A 27 1.94 30.98 -11.80
N LEU A 28 1.02 31.47 -10.96
CA LEU A 28 1.03 32.84 -10.44
C LEU A 28 1.98 33.04 -9.23
N GLY A 29 2.68 32.00 -8.79
CA GLY A 29 3.62 32.07 -7.66
C GLY A 29 2.97 32.27 -6.29
N MET A 30 1.68 31.95 -6.15
CA MET A 30 0.91 32.12 -4.91
C MET A 30 1.01 30.91 -3.97
N LYS A 31 1.14 29.70 -4.54
CA LYS A 31 1.18 28.42 -3.80
C LYS A 31 2.22 27.48 -4.40
N GLY A 32 2.73 26.54 -3.60
CA GLY A 32 3.52 25.42 -4.09
C GLY A 32 2.67 24.46 -4.95
N ALA A 33 3.34 23.67 -5.80
CA ALA A 33 2.66 22.72 -6.70
C ALA A 33 1.82 21.68 -5.95
N GLY A 34 2.25 21.23 -4.77
CA GLY A 34 1.49 20.28 -3.95
C GLY A 34 0.20 20.86 -3.37
N GLU A 35 0.20 22.16 -3.00
CA GLU A 35 -0.99 22.87 -2.51
C GLU A 35 -2.02 23.17 -3.60
N CYS A 36 -1.68 22.86 -4.85
CA CYS A 36 -2.56 22.97 -6.01
C CYS A 36 -3.29 21.65 -6.32
N LEU A 37 -3.04 20.61 -5.53
CA LEU A 37 -3.77 19.35 -5.62
C LEU A 37 -5.11 19.45 -4.89
N VAL A 38 -6.18 19.05 -5.56
CA VAL A 38 -7.55 19.08 -5.04
C VAL A 38 -8.13 17.68 -5.04
N SER A 39 -8.57 17.22 -3.87
CA SER A 39 -9.16 15.90 -3.67
C SER A 39 -10.55 15.78 -4.31
N GLN A 40 -10.83 14.61 -4.91
CA GLN A 40 -12.10 14.26 -5.55
C GLN A 40 -12.67 12.97 -4.95
N PRO A 41 -13.11 12.98 -3.67
CA PRO A 41 -13.53 11.78 -2.94
C PRO A 41 -14.81 11.13 -3.51
N GLU A 42 -15.58 11.85 -4.31
CA GLU A 42 -16.76 11.34 -5.01
C GLU A 42 -16.43 10.34 -6.13
N LEU A 43 -15.18 10.33 -6.60
CA LEU A 43 -14.70 9.41 -7.62
C LEU A 43 -13.97 8.22 -6.98
N PRO A 44 -14.15 6.99 -7.49
CA PRO A 44 -13.43 5.83 -6.99
C PRO A 44 -11.97 5.91 -7.41
N VAL A 45 -11.04 5.46 -6.56
CA VAL A 45 -9.67 5.18 -7.01
C VAL A 45 -9.68 4.17 -8.17
N VAL A 46 -8.64 4.16 -9.00
CA VAL A 46 -8.49 3.09 -10.02
C VAL A 46 -7.35 2.19 -9.62
N VAL A 47 -7.63 0.90 -9.54
CA VAL A 47 -6.60 -0.13 -9.41
C VAL A 47 -6.25 -0.61 -10.81
N HIS A 48 -5.03 -0.31 -11.25
CA HIS A 48 -4.48 -0.77 -12.52
C HIS A 48 -3.65 -2.02 -12.26
N VAL A 49 -4.03 -3.12 -12.90
CA VAL A 49 -3.22 -4.34 -12.97
C VAL A 49 -2.67 -4.43 -14.39
N VAL A 50 -1.37 -4.18 -14.53
CA VAL A 50 -0.69 -4.13 -15.82
C VAL A 50 0.20 -5.37 -15.93
N PRO A 51 0.00 -6.25 -16.93
CA PRO A 51 0.86 -7.41 -17.14
C PRO A 51 2.33 -7.01 -17.19
N ARG A 52 3.15 -7.77 -16.48
CA ARG A 52 4.60 -7.62 -16.46
C ARG A 52 5.21 -8.74 -17.29
N PRO A 53 6.16 -8.45 -18.19
CA PRO A 53 6.94 -9.48 -18.86
C PRO A 53 7.62 -10.35 -17.79
N SER A 54 7.40 -11.67 -17.83
CA SER A 54 7.91 -12.57 -16.77
C SER A 54 9.43 -12.39 -16.57
N PRO A 55 9.93 -12.37 -15.32
CA PRO A 55 11.37 -12.25 -15.09
C PRO A 55 12.13 -13.45 -15.65
N ARG A 56 13.25 -13.19 -16.34
CA ARG A 56 14.23 -14.21 -16.78
C ARG A 56 15.10 -14.73 -15.63
N LEU A 57 14.56 -14.96 -14.44
CA LEU A 57 15.37 -15.34 -13.28
C LEU A 57 15.46 -16.87 -13.16
N GLY A 58 16.51 -17.40 -13.82
CA GLY A 58 17.26 -18.58 -13.38
C GLY A 58 16.56 -19.94 -13.49
N GLY A 59 16.55 -20.53 -14.68
CA GLY A 59 16.18 -21.93 -14.87
C GLY A 59 15.67 -22.21 -16.28
N GLU A 60 16.53 -22.76 -17.11
CA GLU A 60 16.23 -23.23 -18.47
C GLU A 60 14.97 -24.11 -18.49
N THR A 61 13.89 -23.61 -19.09
CA THR A 61 12.93 -24.45 -19.82
C THR A 61 12.55 -23.71 -21.10
N ASN A 62 12.85 -24.38 -22.21
CA ASN A 62 12.96 -23.89 -23.59
C ASN A 62 11.63 -23.61 -24.29
N ASP A 63 10.66 -22.95 -23.64
CA ASP A 63 9.36 -22.67 -24.27
C ASP A 63 9.09 -21.17 -24.43
N ALA A 64 10.07 -20.46 -25.01
CA ALA A 64 9.93 -19.05 -25.37
C ALA A 64 8.72 -18.78 -26.29
N ALA A 65 8.39 -19.72 -27.19
CA ALA A 65 7.28 -19.60 -28.13
C ALA A 65 5.88 -19.67 -27.47
N ASN A 66 5.71 -20.53 -26.45
CA ASN A 66 4.47 -20.60 -25.67
C ASN A 66 4.33 -19.40 -24.70
N ARG A 67 5.44 -18.82 -24.26
CA ARG A 67 5.47 -17.64 -23.38
C ARG A 67 5.09 -16.34 -24.10
N GLU A 68 5.63 -16.09 -25.30
CA GLU A 68 5.22 -14.94 -26.13
C GLU A 68 3.73 -14.97 -26.45
N ALA A 69 3.18 -16.15 -26.75
CA ALA A 69 1.74 -16.31 -27.02
C ALA A 69 0.87 -16.02 -25.77
N ASN A 70 1.31 -16.44 -24.58
CA ASN A 70 0.57 -16.17 -23.34
C ASN A 70 0.69 -14.70 -22.89
N ASP A 71 1.85 -14.06 -23.03
CA ASP A 71 2.05 -12.66 -22.66
C ASP A 71 1.28 -11.72 -23.61
N ALA A 72 1.19 -12.06 -24.90
CA ALA A 72 0.43 -11.30 -25.90
C ALA A 72 -1.09 -11.30 -25.68
N THR A 73 -1.62 -12.20 -24.85
CA THR A 73 -3.06 -12.29 -24.55
C THR A 73 -3.45 -11.61 -23.24
N ARG A 74 -2.50 -11.34 -22.34
CA ARG A 74 -2.77 -10.65 -21.08
C ARG A 74 -2.94 -9.15 -21.35
N LYS A 75 -4.10 -8.62 -20.97
CA LYS A 75 -4.41 -7.19 -21.11
C LYS A 75 -4.36 -6.51 -19.77
N ALA A 76 -3.93 -5.24 -19.76
CA ALA A 76 -4.06 -4.40 -18.60
C ALA A 76 -5.54 -4.26 -18.21
N VAL A 77 -5.82 -4.44 -16.93
CA VAL A 77 -7.16 -4.27 -16.35
C VAL A 77 -7.13 -3.04 -15.47
N SER A 78 -8.17 -2.21 -15.56
CA SER A 78 -8.35 -1.03 -14.72
C SER A 78 -9.69 -1.16 -14.02
N VAL A 79 -9.67 -1.27 -12.70
CA VAL A 79 -10.84 -1.57 -11.89
C VAL A 79 -11.16 -0.40 -10.98
N ALA A 80 -12.43 -0.05 -10.85
CA ALA A 80 -12.87 0.93 -9.86
C ALA A 80 -12.71 0.34 -8.45
N GLY A 81 -11.92 1.01 -7.61
CA GLY A 81 -11.79 0.71 -6.19
C GLY A 81 -12.80 1.52 -5.35
N PRO A 82 -12.52 1.72 -4.05
CA PRO A 82 -13.38 2.51 -3.19
C PRO A 82 -13.35 4.01 -3.51
N ASN A 83 -14.43 4.68 -3.14
CA ASN A 83 -14.52 6.14 -3.05
C ASN A 83 -13.88 6.64 -1.76
N ALA A 84 -13.61 7.94 -1.69
CA ALA A 84 -13.09 8.62 -0.49
C ALA A 84 -11.88 7.92 0.15
N SER A 85 -11.00 7.30 -0.65
CA SER A 85 -9.75 6.71 -0.17
C SER A 85 -8.54 7.41 -0.77
N PHE A 86 -7.42 7.31 -0.05
CA PHE A 86 -6.12 7.80 -0.52
C PHE A 86 -5.02 6.82 -0.13
N GLU A 87 -4.35 6.24 -1.12
CA GLU A 87 -3.24 5.30 -0.92
C GLU A 87 -1.89 6.01 -1.05
N ILE A 88 -0.99 5.74 -0.12
CA ILE A 88 0.33 6.38 -0.07
C ILE A 88 1.37 5.34 -0.46
N HIS A 89 1.75 4.46 0.47
CA HIS A 89 2.87 3.52 0.30
C HIS A 89 2.35 2.10 0.07
N VAL A 90 2.81 1.42 -0.97
CA VAL A 90 2.43 0.02 -1.22
C VAL A 90 3.46 -0.90 -0.56
N ALA A 91 3.03 -1.65 0.46
CA ALA A 91 3.89 -2.57 1.19
C ALA A 91 4.43 -3.69 0.30
N PHE A 92 3.51 -4.37 -0.39
CA PHE A 92 3.79 -5.38 -1.42
C PHE A 92 2.48 -5.77 -2.12
N ALA A 93 2.60 -6.49 -3.23
CA ALA A 93 1.50 -7.21 -3.86
C ALA A 93 1.97 -8.59 -4.27
N HIS A 94 1.05 -9.50 -4.53
CA HIS A 94 1.35 -10.82 -5.06
C HIS A 94 0.22 -11.34 -5.94
N ASP A 95 0.56 -12.31 -6.79
CA ASP A 95 -0.43 -13.06 -7.56
C ASP A 95 -1.24 -13.97 -6.62
N GLY A 96 -2.54 -14.11 -6.86
CA GLY A 96 -3.42 -14.98 -6.09
C GLY A 96 -4.35 -14.28 -5.08
N PRO A 97 -5.20 -15.07 -4.41
CA PRO A 97 -6.11 -14.60 -3.38
C PRO A 97 -5.33 -14.21 -2.11
N PRO A 98 -5.98 -13.56 -1.12
CA PRO A 98 -5.34 -13.20 0.14
C PRO A 98 -4.60 -14.36 0.80
N ILE A 99 -3.42 -14.07 1.35
CA ILE A 99 -2.68 -14.99 2.20
C ILE A 99 -3.49 -15.15 3.49
N SER A 100 -4.34 -16.17 3.56
CA SER A 100 -5.28 -16.40 4.66
C SER A 100 -5.77 -17.84 4.61
N ASP A 101 -5.90 -18.50 5.76
CA ASP A 101 -6.57 -19.82 5.83
C ASP A 101 -8.10 -19.69 5.78
N ASP A 102 -8.65 -18.48 6.02
CA ASP A 102 -10.09 -18.22 6.09
C ASP A 102 -10.67 -17.67 4.77
N PHE A 103 -9.82 -17.37 3.77
CA PHE A 103 -10.32 -16.88 2.50
C PHE A 103 -10.86 -18.04 1.66
N VAL A 104 -12.15 -17.99 1.34
CA VAL A 104 -12.81 -18.98 0.50
C VAL A 104 -12.98 -18.41 -0.90
N LEU A 105 -12.40 -19.08 -1.90
CA LEU A 105 -12.62 -18.73 -3.30
C LEU A 105 -14.11 -18.85 -3.64
N PRO A 106 -14.71 -17.83 -4.29
CA PRO A 106 -16.05 -17.95 -4.84
C PRO A 106 -16.14 -19.10 -5.85
N GLU A 107 -17.31 -19.74 -5.92
CA GLU A 107 -17.56 -20.87 -6.83
C GLU A 107 -17.22 -20.49 -8.28
N GLY A 108 -16.43 -21.34 -8.96
CA GLY A 108 -16.00 -21.12 -10.34
C GLY A 108 -14.85 -20.11 -10.52
N SER A 109 -14.27 -19.60 -9.42
CA SER A 109 -13.06 -18.77 -9.44
C SER A 109 -11.80 -19.61 -9.18
N THR A 110 -10.66 -19.12 -9.64
CA THR A 110 -9.34 -19.72 -9.46
C THR A 110 -8.36 -18.69 -8.90
N ASP A 111 -7.23 -19.14 -8.34
CA ASP A 111 -6.22 -18.21 -7.82
C ASP A 111 -5.73 -17.21 -8.88
N ALA A 112 -5.63 -17.65 -10.13
CA ALA A 112 -5.20 -16.80 -11.25
C ALA A 112 -6.16 -15.65 -11.57
N ASP A 113 -7.40 -15.69 -11.05
CA ASP A 113 -8.36 -14.60 -11.19
C ASP A 113 -8.07 -13.45 -10.23
N TYR A 114 -7.15 -13.61 -9.27
CA TYR A 114 -6.91 -12.66 -8.20
C TYR A 114 -5.50 -12.07 -8.18
N ILE A 115 -5.43 -10.81 -7.79
CA ILE A 115 -4.22 -10.12 -7.33
C ILE A 115 -4.52 -9.53 -5.95
N THR A 116 -3.61 -9.71 -5.01
CA THR A 116 -3.72 -9.11 -3.67
C THR A 116 -2.62 -8.09 -3.45
N ALA A 117 -2.97 -6.90 -2.96
CA ALA A 117 -2.02 -5.83 -2.64
C ALA A 117 -2.25 -5.32 -1.21
N TYR A 118 -1.17 -4.92 -0.55
CA TYR A 118 -1.18 -4.34 0.79
C TYR A 118 -0.62 -2.92 0.72
N THR A 119 -1.36 -1.93 1.21
CA THR A 119 -1.03 -0.50 1.06
C THR A 119 -1.34 0.28 2.33
N ALA A 120 -0.45 1.19 2.71
CA ALA A 120 -0.73 2.21 3.71
C ALA A 120 -1.54 3.33 3.07
N GLY A 121 -2.71 3.62 3.63
CA GLY A 121 -3.58 4.66 3.12
C GLY A 121 -4.58 5.16 4.15
N TRP A 122 -5.23 6.27 3.84
CA TRP A 122 -6.23 6.89 4.70
C TRP A 122 -7.55 6.11 4.68
N ASP A 123 -8.23 6.11 5.81
CA ASP A 123 -9.57 5.58 5.94
C ASP A 123 -10.61 6.43 5.21
N GLU A 124 -10.48 7.76 5.30
CA GLU A 124 -11.35 8.71 4.62
C GLU A 124 -10.55 9.87 4.00
N LEU A 125 -10.83 10.16 2.74
CA LEU A 125 -10.39 11.35 2.03
C LEU A 125 -11.57 12.30 1.87
N THR A 126 -11.39 13.55 2.27
CA THR A 126 -12.41 14.59 2.11
C THR A 126 -12.09 15.53 0.93
N SER A 127 -13.12 16.24 0.46
CA SER A 127 -12.95 17.25 -0.58
C SER A 127 -12.21 18.47 -0.01
N GLY A 128 -11.36 19.08 -0.84
CA GLY A 128 -10.56 20.24 -0.45
C GLY A 128 -9.14 20.22 -1.01
N SER A 129 -8.34 21.18 -0.56
CA SER A 129 -6.89 21.18 -0.78
C SER A 129 -6.25 19.94 -0.19
N PHE A 130 -5.48 19.22 -1.00
CA PHE A 130 -4.81 17.99 -0.59
C PHE A 130 -3.76 18.22 0.51
N LEU A 131 -3.18 19.41 0.65
CA LEU A 131 -2.22 19.73 1.72
C LEU A 131 -2.75 20.89 2.58
N GLY A 132 -3.71 20.62 3.48
CA GLY A 132 -4.15 21.62 4.45
C GLY A 132 -5.64 21.64 4.80
N GLU A 133 -6.47 20.84 4.12
CA GLU A 133 -7.90 20.70 4.42
C GLU A 133 -8.28 19.24 4.74
N TRP A 134 -7.38 18.57 5.45
CA TRP A 134 -7.66 17.24 5.99
C TRP A 134 -8.73 17.34 7.07
N LYS A 135 -9.68 16.40 7.03
CA LYS A 135 -10.70 16.26 8.07
C LYS A 135 -10.49 14.94 8.80
N ARG A 136 -10.29 15.12 10.10
CA ARG A 136 -10.59 14.28 11.27
C ARG A 136 -10.02 12.85 11.37
N SER A 137 -9.34 12.56 12.49
CA SER A 137 -9.24 11.22 13.11
C SER A 137 -10.02 11.15 14.44
N GLU A 138 -10.03 9.99 15.10
CA GLU A 138 -10.44 9.94 16.52
C GLU A 138 -9.58 10.90 17.34
N PRO A 139 -10.18 11.58 18.34
CA PRO A 139 -9.48 12.57 19.11
C PRO A 139 -8.44 11.91 20.01
N TRP A 140 -7.29 12.54 20.13
CA TRP A 140 -6.30 12.15 21.12
C TRP A 140 -6.87 12.28 22.54
N PRO A 141 -6.49 11.36 23.45
CA PRO A 141 -6.90 11.44 24.86
C PRO A 141 -6.19 12.54 25.67
N PHE A 142 -5.38 13.41 25.04
CA PHE A 142 -4.66 14.50 25.69
C PHE A 142 -4.52 15.74 24.77
N PRO A 143 -4.25 16.95 25.33
CA PRO A 143 -4.10 18.18 24.55
C PRO A 143 -2.94 18.05 23.56
N THR A 144 -3.23 18.15 22.27
CA THR A 144 -2.31 17.72 21.20
C THR A 144 -1.78 18.84 20.32
N ALA A 145 -2.54 19.91 20.13
CA ALA A 145 -2.12 21.04 19.30
C ALA A 145 -1.32 22.06 20.13
N THR A 146 -0.05 22.22 19.80
CA THR A 146 0.74 23.39 20.18
C THR A 146 0.93 24.26 18.93
N THR A 147 1.42 25.49 19.08
CA THR A 147 1.81 26.31 17.91
C THR A 147 2.93 25.69 17.06
N LEU A 148 3.57 24.62 17.53
CA LEU A 148 4.71 23.95 16.88
C LEU A 148 4.39 22.53 16.39
N SER A 149 3.17 22.02 16.62
CA SER A 149 2.77 20.68 16.20
C SER A 149 1.53 20.73 15.31
N PRO A 150 1.41 19.83 14.32
CA PRO A 150 0.16 19.68 13.59
C PRO A 150 -0.94 19.21 14.55
N ASP A 151 -2.17 19.61 14.27
CA ASP A 151 -3.34 19.04 14.93
C ASP A 151 -3.64 17.67 14.31
N PHE A 152 -3.09 16.62 14.92
CA PHE A 152 -3.32 15.24 14.48
C PHE A 152 -4.81 14.86 14.48
N ASN A 153 -5.65 15.53 15.28
CA ASN A 153 -7.09 15.30 15.25
C ASN A 153 -7.73 15.73 13.93
N ALA A 154 -7.03 16.51 13.08
CA ALA A 154 -7.49 16.94 11.77
C ALA A 154 -6.88 16.10 10.63
N ILE A 155 -6.06 15.10 10.92
CA ILE A 155 -5.39 14.27 9.91
C ILE A 155 -6.05 12.89 9.93
N PRO A 156 -6.49 12.33 8.79
CA PRO A 156 -6.91 10.94 8.71
C PRO A 156 -5.83 10.01 9.25
N ARG A 157 -6.24 8.91 9.88
CA ARG A 157 -5.27 7.88 10.27
C ARG A 157 -4.91 7.04 9.04
N THR A 158 -3.68 6.55 9.04
CA THR A 158 -3.20 5.63 8.01
C THR A 158 -3.32 4.19 8.52
N LEU A 159 -3.98 3.33 7.74
CA LEU A 159 -4.11 1.90 8.02
C LEU A 159 -3.34 1.10 6.97
N LEU A 160 -2.94 -0.11 7.33
CA LEU A 160 -2.55 -1.13 6.36
C LEU A 160 -3.83 -1.73 5.76
N TRP A 161 -4.12 -1.40 4.51
CA TRP A 161 -5.23 -1.93 3.73
C TRP A 161 -4.81 -3.13 2.91
N ARG A 162 -5.72 -4.09 2.76
CA ARG A 162 -5.64 -5.21 1.81
C ARG A 162 -6.64 -4.97 0.69
N TYR A 163 -6.13 -4.88 -0.54
CA TYR A 163 -6.89 -4.85 -1.78
C TYR A 163 -6.91 -6.25 -2.37
N VAL A 164 -8.10 -6.76 -2.68
CA VAL A 164 -8.32 -8.03 -3.38
C VAL A 164 -8.97 -7.70 -4.71
N VAL A 165 -8.21 -7.85 -5.79
CA VAL A 165 -8.63 -7.49 -7.15
C VAL A 165 -8.98 -8.78 -7.89
N ASN A 166 -10.23 -8.93 -8.31
CA ASN A 166 -10.59 -9.95 -9.29
C ASN A 166 -10.40 -9.38 -10.70
N VAL A 167 -9.37 -9.84 -11.40
CA VAL A 167 -9.00 -9.32 -12.74
C VAL A 167 -9.92 -9.82 -13.85
N LYS A 168 -10.72 -10.85 -13.59
CA LYS A 168 -11.69 -11.42 -14.53
C LYS A 168 -13.04 -10.71 -14.46
N THR A 169 -13.56 -10.47 -13.25
CA THR A 169 -14.84 -9.77 -13.04
C THR A 169 -14.68 -8.25 -12.97
N SER A 170 -13.44 -7.76 -12.83
CA SER A 170 -13.16 -6.34 -12.57
C SER A 170 -13.84 -5.84 -11.30
N GLU A 171 -13.60 -6.55 -10.19
CA GLU A 171 -14.07 -6.18 -8.86
C GLU A 171 -12.89 -5.98 -7.90
N VAL A 172 -13.03 -5.04 -6.95
CA VAL A 172 -12.03 -4.74 -5.93
C VAL A 172 -12.70 -4.73 -4.56
N PHE A 173 -12.11 -5.47 -3.62
CA PHE A 173 -12.47 -5.41 -2.21
C PHE A 173 -11.31 -4.81 -1.42
N ARG A 174 -11.59 -3.76 -0.65
CA ARG A 174 -10.62 -3.15 0.26
C ARG A 174 -11.08 -3.36 1.70
N THR A 175 -10.25 -4.02 2.49
CA THR A 175 -10.45 -4.18 3.94
C THR A 175 -9.19 -3.78 4.68
N PRO A 176 -9.23 -3.41 5.97
CA PRO A 176 -8.01 -3.42 6.76
C PRO A 176 -7.35 -4.81 6.65
N ALA A 177 -6.02 -4.84 6.67
CA ALA A 177 -5.30 -6.09 6.83
C ALA A 177 -5.66 -6.70 8.19
N PRO A 178 -5.71 -8.04 8.32
CA PRO A 178 -6.05 -8.68 9.58
C PRO A 178 -5.20 -8.17 10.75
N GLY A 179 -5.86 -7.77 11.84
CA GLY A 179 -5.18 -7.27 13.05
C GLY A 179 -4.71 -5.81 12.98
N CYS A 180 -5.04 -5.09 11.89
CA CYS A 180 -4.64 -3.70 11.68
C CYS A 180 -5.79 -2.68 11.84
N GLU A 181 -6.97 -3.10 12.27
CA GLU A 181 -8.19 -2.27 12.31
C GLU A 181 -8.06 -1.05 13.24
N ASP A 182 -7.28 -1.20 14.32
CA ASP A 182 -7.12 -0.20 15.38
C ASP A 182 -5.79 0.57 15.28
N LEU A 183 -4.86 0.09 14.46
CA LEU A 183 -3.53 0.65 14.36
C LEU A 183 -3.54 2.01 13.63
N CYS A 184 -2.50 2.80 13.84
CA CYS A 184 -2.12 3.89 12.95
C CYS A 184 -0.66 3.63 12.55
N ILE A 185 -0.45 3.29 11.27
CA ILE A 185 0.86 2.87 10.74
C ILE A 185 1.26 3.71 9.54
N ASP A 186 2.54 3.74 9.22
CA ASP A 186 3.01 4.19 7.91
C ASP A 186 4.34 3.51 7.53
N HIS A 187 4.82 3.75 6.31
CA HIS A 187 6.02 3.15 5.73
C HIS A 187 6.08 1.62 5.90
N PRO A 188 5.05 0.88 5.43
CA PRO A 188 5.04 -0.57 5.52
C PRO A 188 6.01 -1.17 4.50
N HIS A 189 6.76 -2.17 4.92
CA HIS A 189 7.73 -2.91 4.13
C HIS A 189 7.62 -4.41 4.39
N VAL A 190 8.07 -5.20 3.44
CA VAL A 190 8.29 -6.63 3.62
C VAL A 190 9.78 -6.94 3.63
N ASN A 191 10.12 -8.19 3.94
CA ASN A 191 11.48 -8.64 3.68
C ASN A 191 11.72 -8.63 2.15
N PRO A 192 12.81 -8.01 1.65
CA PRO A 192 13.04 -7.85 0.22
C PRO A 192 13.16 -9.17 -0.56
N LEU A 193 13.43 -10.30 0.12
CA LEU A 193 13.43 -11.63 -0.51
C LEU A 193 12.01 -12.15 -0.84
N PHE A 194 10.97 -11.49 -0.34
CA PHE A 194 9.56 -11.87 -0.47
C PHE A 194 8.73 -10.84 -1.26
N GLU A 195 9.32 -9.77 -1.78
CA GLU A 195 8.62 -8.84 -2.65
C GLU A 195 8.01 -9.57 -3.85
N GLY A 196 6.73 -9.32 -4.11
CA GLY A 196 6.00 -9.92 -5.22
C GLY A 196 5.50 -11.35 -5.01
N ARG A 197 5.88 -12.01 -3.91
CA ARG A 197 5.61 -13.45 -3.69
C ARG A 197 4.41 -13.70 -2.79
N SER A 198 3.63 -14.71 -3.13
CA SER A 198 2.45 -15.15 -2.37
C SER A 198 2.79 -15.91 -1.09
N ASP A 199 4.06 -16.24 -0.86
CA ASP A 199 4.56 -16.81 0.40
C ASP A 199 5.10 -15.74 1.38
N CYS A 200 4.95 -14.45 1.05
CA CYS A 200 5.26 -13.35 1.96
C CYS A 200 4.31 -13.31 3.16
N ARG A 201 4.82 -13.60 4.36
CA ARG A 201 3.97 -13.69 5.57
C ARG A 201 3.92 -12.44 6.44
N TYR A 202 4.97 -11.63 6.42
CA TYR A 202 5.16 -10.56 7.39
C TYR A 202 5.32 -9.19 6.75
N VAL A 203 4.50 -8.24 7.20
CA VAL A 203 4.65 -6.81 6.93
C VAL A 203 5.18 -6.14 8.17
N TYR A 204 6.13 -5.22 8.00
CA TYR A 204 6.72 -4.42 9.06
C TYR A 204 6.39 -2.96 8.77
N ALA A 205 5.91 -2.20 9.75
CA ALA A 205 5.60 -0.79 9.55
C ALA A 205 6.01 0.06 10.76
N SER A 206 6.23 1.35 10.53
CA SER A 206 6.28 2.33 11.61
C SER A 206 4.91 2.40 12.26
N LEU A 207 4.87 2.43 13.59
CA LEU A 207 3.66 2.41 14.39
C LEU A 207 3.53 3.71 15.17
N SER A 208 2.41 4.40 15.02
CA SER A 208 2.08 5.54 15.87
C SER A 208 1.41 5.07 17.16
N ASN A 209 0.23 4.46 17.06
CA ASN A 209 -0.61 4.07 18.19
C ASN A 209 -1.67 3.04 17.77
N GLU A 210 -2.51 2.65 18.72
CA GLU A 210 -3.60 1.68 18.54
C GLU A 210 -4.96 2.26 18.97
N GLN A 211 -5.08 3.58 18.93
CA GLN A 211 -6.23 4.31 19.45
C GLN A 211 -7.12 4.85 18.34
N ARG A 212 -6.91 4.40 17.09
CA ARG A 212 -7.61 4.93 15.91
C ARG A 212 -7.41 6.45 15.70
N ALA A 213 -6.38 7.02 16.31
CA ALA A 213 -6.01 8.42 16.16
C ALA A 213 -4.80 8.54 15.22
N SER A 214 -4.77 9.57 14.38
CA SER A 214 -3.55 9.90 13.63
C SER A 214 -2.47 10.35 14.60
N GLY A 215 -1.20 10.16 14.25
CA GLY A 215 -0.12 10.47 15.18
C GLY A 215 1.28 10.33 14.64
N PRO A 216 2.26 10.83 15.40
CA PRO A 216 3.65 10.65 15.02
C PRO A 216 4.04 9.17 15.21
N PRO A 217 4.99 8.65 14.43
CA PRO A 217 5.56 7.32 14.65
C PRO A 217 6.32 7.24 15.99
N LEU A 218 5.93 6.29 16.83
CA LEU A 218 6.49 6.07 18.19
C LEU A 218 7.09 4.68 18.37
N GLY A 219 7.01 3.82 17.36
CA GLY A 219 7.44 2.44 17.44
C GLY A 219 7.37 1.74 16.10
N TYR A 220 7.38 0.41 16.16
CA TYR A 220 7.30 -0.48 15.02
C TYR A 220 6.32 -1.61 15.28
N VAL A 221 5.68 -2.10 14.22
CA VAL A 221 4.82 -3.28 14.25
C VAL A 221 5.27 -4.29 13.20
N ARG A 222 5.27 -5.56 13.56
CA ARG A 222 5.29 -6.70 12.64
C ARG A 222 3.89 -7.30 12.62
N VAL A 223 3.31 -7.40 11.44
CA VAL A 223 1.98 -7.96 11.16
C VAL A 223 2.16 -9.29 10.44
N ASP A 224 1.62 -10.37 11.00
CA ASP A 224 1.42 -11.63 10.28
C ASP A 224 0.15 -11.51 9.43
N VAL A 225 0.29 -11.30 8.12
CA VAL A 225 -0.89 -11.03 7.26
C VAL A 225 -1.78 -12.25 7.08
N LYS A 226 -1.29 -13.44 7.45
CA LYS A 226 -2.04 -14.69 7.40
C LYS A 226 -2.97 -14.87 8.60
N THR A 227 -2.48 -14.57 9.80
CA THR A 227 -3.22 -14.83 11.06
C THR A 227 -3.79 -13.57 11.70
N GLY A 228 -3.29 -12.39 11.33
CA GLY A 228 -3.57 -11.12 11.99
C GLY A 228 -2.83 -10.93 13.32
N GLU A 229 -1.92 -11.82 13.70
CA GLU A 229 -1.10 -11.63 14.89
C GLU A 229 -0.15 -10.44 14.69
N THR A 230 -0.11 -9.54 15.68
CA THR A 230 0.80 -8.39 15.67
C THR A 230 1.82 -8.46 16.80
N GLN A 231 3.05 -8.05 16.50
CA GLN A 231 4.11 -7.87 17.48
C GLN A 231 4.61 -6.45 17.40
N LYS A 232 4.61 -5.75 18.54
CA LYS A 232 4.78 -4.31 18.59
C LYS A 232 5.94 -3.97 19.52
N TRP A 233 6.69 -2.95 19.15
CA TRP A 233 7.73 -2.36 19.97
C TRP A 233 7.53 -0.85 19.98
N TYR A 234 7.63 -0.23 21.14
CA TYR A 234 7.54 1.22 21.30
C TYR A 234 8.87 1.76 21.83
N ALA A 235 9.28 2.90 21.27
CA ALA A 235 10.42 3.63 21.78
C ALA A 235 10.12 4.24 23.16
N GLY A 236 11.17 4.54 23.91
CA GLY A 236 11.06 5.19 25.21
C GLY A 236 10.54 6.64 25.10
N ASN A 237 10.24 7.24 26.26
CA ASN A 237 9.71 8.61 26.33
C ASN A 237 10.51 9.61 25.50
N LYS A 238 9.79 10.54 24.84
CA LYS A 238 10.35 11.62 24.01
C LYS A 238 11.19 11.13 22.82
N THR A 239 10.84 9.96 22.28
CA THR A 239 11.46 9.39 21.09
C THR A 239 10.43 9.29 19.98
N PHE A 240 10.86 9.60 18.76
CA PHE A 240 10.10 9.41 17.54
C PHE A 240 10.85 8.40 16.66
N CYS A 241 10.11 7.56 15.95
CA CYS A 241 10.66 6.57 15.03
C CYS A 241 10.55 7.07 13.59
N GLU A 242 11.38 6.54 12.71
CA GLU A 242 11.31 6.81 11.27
C GLU A 242 10.84 5.55 10.54
N GLU A 243 10.97 5.54 9.21
CA GLU A 243 10.87 4.33 8.40
C GLU A 243 11.89 3.27 8.85
N LEU A 244 11.41 2.03 9.01
CA LEU A 244 12.26 0.89 9.32
C LEU A 244 12.83 0.26 8.05
N VAL A 245 14.02 -0.33 8.16
CA VAL A 245 14.64 -1.11 7.07
C VAL A 245 14.78 -2.56 7.50
N VAL A 246 14.19 -3.48 6.72
CA VAL A 246 14.25 -4.92 6.99
C VAL A 246 15.48 -5.52 6.29
N VAL A 247 16.43 -6.04 7.08
CA VAL A 247 17.65 -6.68 6.56
C VAL A 247 17.63 -8.18 6.85
N PRO A 248 17.60 -9.05 5.82
CA PRO A 248 17.69 -10.51 6.01
C PRO A 248 19.05 -10.92 6.61
N LYS A 249 19.02 -11.79 7.61
CA LYS A 249 20.23 -12.23 8.35
C LYS A 249 21.27 -12.94 7.48
N ASP A 250 20.82 -13.69 6.47
CA ASP A 250 21.68 -14.55 5.63
C ASP A 250 21.85 -14.00 4.19
N GLY A 251 21.60 -12.70 3.97
CA GLY A 251 21.65 -12.10 2.63
C GLY A 251 23.05 -12.14 2.01
N LYS A 252 23.28 -12.99 1.01
CA LYS A 252 24.35 -12.79 0.03
C LYS A 252 24.00 -11.54 -0.79
N TRP A 253 24.94 -10.61 -0.89
CA TRP A 253 24.84 -9.43 -1.75
C TRP A 253 24.65 -9.86 -3.21
N VAL A 254 23.58 -9.41 -3.86
CA VAL A 254 23.25 -9.73 -5.26
C VAL A 254 23.88 -8.73 -6.25
N GLY A 255 24.59 -7.71 -5.74
CA GLY A 255 25.29 -6.74 -6.56
C GLY A 255 26.71 -7.22 -6.89
N THR A 256 26.93 -7.58 -8.16
CA THR A 256 28.24 -7.93 -8.74
C THR A 256 28.91 -9.17 -8.14
N GLU A 257 28.61 -10.34 -8.71
CA GLU A 257 29.72 -11.26 -9.03
C GLU A 257 30.46 -10.63 -10.21
N SER A 258 31.53 -9.87 -9.93
CA SER A 258 32.51 -9.53 -10.95
C SER A 258 33.20 -10.82 -11.35
N SER A 259 32.96 -11.28 -12.57
CA SER A 259 33.74 -12.35 -13.19
C SER A 259 35.21 -11.90 -13.27
N SER A 260 36.06 -12.50 -12.44
CA SER A 260 37.51 -12.55 -12.61
C SER A 260 37.92 -13.90 -13.18
#